data_AF-F5S621-F1
#
_entry.id   AF-F5S621-F1
#
_cell.length_a   1.000
_cell.length_b   1.000
_cell.length_c   1.000
_cell.angle_alpha   90.00
_cell.angle_beta   90.00
_cell.angle_gamma   90.00
#
_symmetry.space_group_name_H-M   'P 1'
#
loop_
_entity.id
_entity.type
_entity.pdbx_description
1 polymer ?
#
loop_
_entity_poly.entity_id
_entity_poly.type
_entity_poly.pdbx_seq_one_letter_code
_entity_poly.pdbx_strand_id
1 'polypeptide(L)'
;MKRNISLDFFRGIMSIAVALGHFFHWNGQTSKMPLSFILAVDFFLVLSGFVISASVFNKENFNTYKFIKSRYFRLIPVYLFCVIITLIPQYFFAENFVKPNSLDVIRILSIGEMLPMNNLRFIYFEPLGISYTISAEFWVGILLFPLIFVIRKYASQLLLPVLIIFSLFAFLKIVNDTSDFLNIHYALAYPFITYGVIRCLLDYSLGVIAYTIFEQRTTGQPCFKLLY
;
A
#
# COMPACT_ATOMS: atom_id res chain seq x y z
N MET A 1 2.60 -3.65 22.09
CA MET A 1 2.41 -2.18 22.13
C MET A 1 1.02 -1.87 22.67
N LYS A 2 0.89 -0.87 23.54
CA LYS A 2 -0.43 -0.34 23.95
C LYS A 2 -1.12 0.31 22.75
N ARG A 3 -2.46 0.29 22.71
CA ARG A 3 -3.25 0.95 21.65
C ARG A 3 -2.90 2.45 21.59
N ASN A 4 -2.53 2.95 20.43
CA ASN A 4 -2.22 4.37 20.24
C ASN A 4 -3.47 5.11 19.75
N ILE A 5 -4.18 5.73 20.69
CA ILE A 5 -5.46 6.42 20.46
C ILE A 5 -5.30 7.54 19.42
N SER A 6 -4.17 8.26 19.44
CA SER A 6 -3.92 9.33 18.47
C SER A 6 -3.84 8.78 17.05
N LEU A 7 -3.16 7.65 16.85
CA LEU A 7 -3.08 7.01 15.53
C LEU A 7 -4.44 6.48 15.07
N ASP A 8 -5.26 5.93 15.97
CA ASP A 8 -6.61 5.48 15.65
C ASP A 8 -7.52 6.64 15.25
N PHE A 9 -7.38 7.80 15.91
CA PHE A 9 -8.09 9.02 15.54
C PHE A 9 -7.69 9.53 14.15
N PHE A 10 -6.40 9.61 13.85
CA PHE A 10 -5.93 10.01 12.51
C PHE A 10 -6.38 9.04 11.42
N ARG A 11 -6.39 7.73 11.69
CA ARG A 11 -6.97 6.73 10.77
C ARG A 11 -8.45 7.03 10.49
N GLY A 12 -9.22 7.35 11.53
CA GLY A 12 -10.62 7.74 11.39
C GLY A 12 -10.80 8.95 10.47
N ILE A 13 -10.11 10.06 10.75
CA ILE A 13 -10.18 11.27 9.94
C ILE A 13 -9.78 11.01 8.48
N MET A 14 -8.66 10.30 8.26
CA MET A 14 -8.17 10.01 6.92
C MET A 14 -9.14 9.11 6.14
N SER A 15 -9.81 8.16 6.81
CA SER A 15 -10.83 7.33 6.16
C SER A 15 -12.05 8.13 5.71
N ILE A 16 -12.49 9.10 6.51
CA ILE A 16 -13.58 10.02 6.16
C ILE A 16 -13.16 10.89 4.98
N ALA A 17 -11.92 11.41 4.99
CA ALA A 17 -11.38 12.20 3.90
C ALA A 17 -11.34 11.42 2.58
N VAL A 18 -10.93 10.14 2.59
CA VAL A 18 -10.94 9.27 1.40
C VAL A 18 -12.37 9.03 0.92
N ALA A 19 -13.30 8.71 1.82
CA ALA A 19 -14.70 8.45 1.47
C ALA A 19 -15.38 9.68 0.85
N LEU A 20 -15.22 10.86 1.46
CA LEU A 20 -15.74 12.12 0.93
C LEU A 20 -15.06 12.51 -0.38
N GLY A 21 -13.74 12.30 -0.48
CA GLY A 21 -12.95 12.58 -1.70
C GLY A 21 -13.49 11.82 -2.90
N HIS A 22 -13.68 10.51 -2.76
CA HIS A 22 -14.29 9.70 -3.81
C HIS A 22 -15.75 10.11 -4.07
N PHE A 23 -16.56 10.37 -3.03
CA PHE A 23 -17.94 10.81 -3.22
C PHE A 23 -18.05 12.10 -4.06
N PHE A 24 -17.27 13.13 -3.75
CA PHE A 24 -17.29 14.38 -4.52
C PHE A 24 -16.68 14.22 -5.92
N HIS A 25 -15.59 13.45 -6.03
CA HIS A 25 -14.95 13.20 -7.33
C HIS A 25 -15.87 12.45 -8.29
N TRP A 26 -16.56 11.41 -7.81
CA TRP A 26 -17.50 10.62 -8.62
C TRP A 26 -18.74 11.40 -9.06
N ASN A 27 -19.16 12.40 -8.28
CA ASN A 27 -20.26 13.30 -8.65
C ASN A 27 -19.80 14.49 -9.51
N GLY A 28 -18.55 14.50 -9.99
CA GLY A 28 -18.00 15.60 -10.80
C GLY A 28 -17.81 16.93 -10.05
N GLN A 29 -17.87 16.92 -8.71
CA GLN A 29 -17.79 18.10 -7.86
C GLN A 29 -16.35 18.38 -7.40
N THR A 30 -15.40 18.37 -8.34
CA THR A 30 -13.96 18.54 -8.07
C THR A 30 -13.59 19.92 -7.51
N SER A 31 -14.46 20.91 -7.64
CA SER A 31 -14.29 22.24 -7.04
C SER A 31 -14.51 22.28 -5.53
N LYS A 32 -15.25 21.31 -4.97
CA LYS A 32 -15.56 21.26 -3.52
C LYS A 32 -14.52 20.51 -2.71
N MET A 33 -13.80 19.58 -3.35
CA MET A 33 -12.77 18.79 -2.70
C MET A 33 -11.60 18.55 -3.65
N PRO A 34 -10.38 19.00 -3.31
CA PRO A 34 -9.22 18.80 -4.16
C PRO A 34 -8.81 17.32 -4.22
N LEU A 35 -8.22 16.91 -5.34
CA LEU A 35 -7.62 15.58 -5.56
C LEU A 35 -6.51 15.23 -4.55
N SER A 36 -6.05 16.18 -3.74
CA SER A 36 -5.08 15.95 -2.67
C SER A 36 -5.59 15.01 -1.56
N PHE A 37 -6.89 14.66 -1.55
CA PHE A 37 -7.41 13.62 -0.65
C PHE A 37 -6.69 12.27 -0.82
N ILE A 38 -6.10 12.01 -1.99
CA ILE A 38 -5.29 10.83 -2.27
C ILE A 38 -4.09 10.72 -1.29
N LEU A 39 -3.57 11.84 -0.77
CA LEU A 39 -2.50 11.82 0.25
C LEU A 39 -2.93 11.13 1.56
N ALA A 40 -4.23 11.06 1.84
CA ALA A 40 -4.74 10.30 2.97
C ALA A 40 -4.49 8.78 2.80
N VAL A 41 -4.46 8.29 1.56
CA VAL A 41 -4.07 6.91 1.23
C VAL A 41 -2.58 6.70 1.51
N ASP A 42 -1.74 7.62 1.05
CA ASP A 42 -0.29 7.56 1.31
C ASP A 42 -0.01 7.55 2.82
N PHE A 43 -0.78 8.32 3.62
CA PHE A 43 -0.71 8.26 5.09
C PHE A 43 -0.99 6.86 5.64
N PHE A 44 -2.01 6.14 5.14
CA PHE A 44 -2.28 4.76 5.57
C PHE A 44 -1.13 3.81 5.21
N LEU A 45 -0.50 4.01 4.06
CA LEU A 45 0.65 3.21 3.63
C LEU A 45 1.88 3.48 4.50
N VAL A 46 2.22 4.74 4.77
CA VAL A 46 3.30 5.13 5.69
C VAL A 46 3.04 4.56 7.10
N LEU A 47 1.82 4.69 7.59
CA LEU A 47 1.45 4.17 8.91
C LEU A 47 1.51 2.65 8.97
N SER A 48 1.14 1.97 7.89
CA SER A 48 1.32 0.53 7.76
C SER A 48 2.82 0.20 7.81
N GLY A 49 3.65 0.90 7.04
CA GLY A 49 5.11 0.85 7.09
C GLY A 49 5.66 0.86 8.52
N PHE A 50 5.23 1.85 9.30
CA PHE A 50 5.61 2.04 10.69
C PHE A 50 5.18 0.87 11.59
N VAL A 51 3.90 0.50 11.58
CA VAL A 51 3.35 -0.53 12.48
C VAL A 51 3.93 -1.91 12.17
N ILE A 52 4.17 -2.19 10.88
CA ILE A 52 4.74 -3.47 10.47
C ILE A 52 6.20 -3.55 10.88
N SER A 53 6.97 -2.48 10.68
CA SER A 53 8.36 -2.39 11.15
C SER A 53 8.43 -2.68 12.64
N ALA A 54 7.54 -2.07 13.44
CA ALA A 54 7.43 -2.37 14.87
C ALA A 54 7.17 -3.85 15.16
N SER A 55 6.30 -4.51 14.41
CA SER A 55 6.03 -5.94 14.61
C SER A 55 7.17 -6.85 14.13
N VAL A 56 7.93 -6.44 13.12
CA VAL A 56 9.03 -7.23 12.53
C VAL A 56 10.29 -7.08 13.37
N PHE A 57 10.57 -5.86 13.85
CA PHE A 57 11.81 -5.49 14.52
C PHE A 57 11.92 -6.03 15.94
N ASN A 58 10.77 -6.30 16.57
CA ASN A 58 10.68 -6.86 17.92
C ASN A 58 10.73 -8.41 17.95
N LYS A 59 11.01 -9.08 16.82
CA LYS A 59 11.07 -10.55 16.74
C LYS A 59 12.50 -11.02 16.46
N GLU A 60 12.99 -11.98 17.25
CA GLU A 60 14.28 -12.63 17.02
C GLU A 60 14.26 -13.54 15.77
N ASN A 61 13.13 -14.23 15.55
CA ASN A 61 12.91 -15.11 14.41
C ASN A 61 11.69 -14.66 13.61
N PHE A 62 11.94 -14.08 12.43
CA PHE A 62 10.90 -13.69 11.49
C PHE A 62 10.53 -14.88 10.60
N ASN A 63 9.31 -15.39 10.77
CA ASN A 63 8.74 -16.39 9.87
C ASN A 63 7.96 -15.69 8.75
N THR A 64 8.56 -15.64 7.55
CA THR A 64 7.97 -15.02 6.35
C THR A 64 6.61 -15.62 5.99
N TYR A 65 6.44 -16.94 6.10
CA TYR A 65 5.17 -17.59 5.79
C TYR A 65 4.05 -17.17 6.76
N LYS A 66 4.33 -17.14 8.07
CA LYS A 66 3.37 -16.68 9.08
C LYS A 66 3.01 -15.20 8.86
N PHE A 67 3.99 -14.39 8.43
CA PHE A 67 3.76 -12.99 8.07
C PHE A 67 2.83 -12.86 6.87
N ILE A 68 3.13 -13.52 5.75
CA ILE A 68 2.31 -13.49 4.53
C ILE A 68 0.88 -13.95 4.85
N LYS A 69 0.74 -15.09 5.54
CA LYS A 69 -0.56 -15.65 5.94
C LYS A 69 -1.37 -14.64 6.76
N SER A 70 -0.77 -14.06 7.80
CA SER A 70 -1.44 -13.08 8.67
C SER A 70 -1.90 -11.83 7.90
N ARG A 71 -1.17 -11.41 6.87
CA ARG A 71 -1.56 -10.26 6.04
C ARG A 71 -2.66 -10.61 5.06
N TYR A 72 -2.55 -11.76 4.40
CA TYR A 72 -3.56 -12.23 3.45
C TYR A 72 -4.92 -12.31 4.13
N PHE A 73 -5.02 -12.97 5.29
CA PHE A 73 -6.28 -13.07 6.04
C PHE A 73 -6.81 -11.73 6.58
N ARG A 74 -5.94 -10.72 6.72
CA ARG A 74 -6.35 -9.37 7.12
C ARG A 74 -6.95 -8.58 5.95
N LEU A 75 -6.37 -8.71 4.76
CA LEU A 75 -6.72 -7.90 3.59
C LEU A 75 -7.83 -8.54 2.75
N ILE A 76 -7.86 -9.87 2.66
CA ILE A 76 -8.82 -10.59 1.80
C ILE A 76 -10.29 -10.30 2.14
N PRO A 77 -10.75 -10.14 3.40
CA PRO A 77 -12.18 -9.91 3.67
C PRO A 77 -12.65 -8.56 3.12
N VAL A 78 -11.84 -7.52 3.30
CA VAL A 78 -12.14 -6.17 2.79
C VAL A 78 -12.05 -6.15 1.27
N TYR A 79 -11.04 -6.81 0.71
CA TYR A 79 -10.88 -6.92 -0.73
C TYR A 79 -12.06 -7.63 -1.40
N LEU A 80 -12.48 -8.79 -0.87
CA LEU A 80 -13.64 -9.53 -1.38
C LEU A 80 -14.93 -8.72 -1.22
N PHE A 81 -15.07 -7.93 -0.17
CA PHE A 81 -16.22 -7.03 -0.01
C PHE A 81 -16.27 -5.99 -1.14
N CYS A 82 -15.14 -5.35 -1.48
CA CYS A 82 -15.06 -4.45 -2.62
C CYS A 82 -15.42 -5.15 -3.94
N VAL A 83 -14.89 -6.37 -4.15
CA VAL A 83 -15.19 -7.19 -5.32
C VAL A 83 -16.69 -7.49 -5.42
N ILE A 84 -17.35 -7.88 -4.34
CA ILE A 84 -18.78 -8.19 -4.32
C ILE A 84 -19.61 -6.94 -4.62
N ILE A 85 -19.28 -5.81 -4.01
CA ILE A 85 -19.96 -4.52 -4.26
C ILE A 85 -19.75 -4.03 -5.69
N THR A 86 -18.64 -4.36 -6.33
CA THR A 86 -18.43 -4.07 -7.75
C THR A 86 -19.18 -5.04 -8.65
N LEU A 87 -19.10 -6.35 -8.40
CA LEU A 87 -19.65 -7.38 -9.27
C LEU A 87 -21.19 -7.43 -9.27
N ILE A 88 -21.83 -7.29 -8.11
CA ILE A 88 -23.29 -7.42 -8.00
C ILE A 88 -24.00 -6.34 -8.84
N PRO A 89 -23.73 -5.04 -8.68
CA PRO A 89 -24.38 -4.01 -9.48
C PRO A 89 -24.05 -4.13 -10.97
N GLN A 90 -22.80 -4.47 -11.30
CA GLN A 90 -22.43 -4.68 -12.70
C GLN A 90 -23.22 -5.81 -13.36
N TYR A 91 -23.46 -6.92 -12.64
CA TYR A 91 -24.25 -8.02 -13.16
C TYR A 91 -25.71 -7.64 -13.45
N PHE A 92 -26.31 -6.76 -12.64
CA PHE A 92 -27.71 -6.36 -12.78
C PHE A 92 -27.93 -5.14 -13.68
N PHE A 93 -27.00 -4.18 -13.71
CA PHE A 93 -27.23 -2.85 -14.32
C PHE A 93 -26.33 -2.54 -15.52
N ALA A 94 -25.25 -3.29 -15.78
CA ALA A 94 -24.34 -2.97 -16.87
C ALA A 94 -24.80 -3.61 -18.20
N GLU A 95 -25.06 -2.78 -19.21
CA GLU A 95 -25.48 -3.22 -20.55
C GLU A 95 -24.40 -4.06 -21.28
N ASN A 96 -23.11 -3.89 -20.91
CA ASN A 96 -21.97 -4.59 -21.50
C ASN A 96 -21.13 -5.35 -20.46
N PHE A 97 -21.80 -6.09 -19.56
CA PHE A 97 -21.09 -6.86 -18.52
C PHE A 97 -20.28 -8.03 -19.12
N VAL A 98 -18.95 -7.91 -19.06
CA VAL A 98 -18.05 -9.02 -19.37
C VAL A 98 -17.90 -9.89 -18.13
N LYS A 99 -18.38 -11.14 -18.21
CA LYS A 99 -18.25 -12.11 -17.12
C LYS A 99 -16.76 -12.40 -16.83
N PRO A 100 -16.36 -12.55 -15.55
CA PRO A 100 -14.98 -12.84 -15.19
C PRO A 100 -14.59 -14.23 -15.71
N ASN A 101 -13.42 -14.32 -16.35
CA ASN A 101 -12.81 -15.57 -16.75
C ASN A 101 -12.03 -16.20 -15.57
N SER A 102 -11.59 -17.45 -15.70
CA SER A 102 -10.78 -18.14 -14.68
C SER A 102 -9.51 -17.36 -14.29
N LEU A 103 -8.92 -16.62 -15.23
CA LEU A 103 -7.76 -15.75 -14.96
C LEU A 103 -8.12 -14.54 -14.10
N ASP A 104 -9.31 -13.96 -14.29
CA ASP A 104 -9.83 -12.87 -13.43
C ASP A 104 -10.04 -13.37 -12.01
N VAL A 105 -10.57 -14.59 -11.85
CA VAL A 105 -10.76 -15.20 -10.53
C VAL A 105 -9.42 -15.42 -9.83
N ILE A 106 -8.40 -15.91 -10.55
CA ILE A 106 -7.05 -16.06 -10.00
C ILE A 106 -6.47 -14.70 -9.58
N ARG A 107 -6.65 -13.66 -10.40
CA ARG A 107 -6.20 -12.30 -10.08
C ARG A 107 -6.89 -11.75 -8.83
N ILE A 108 -8.21 -11.90 -8.72
CA ILE A 108 -8.99 -11.49 -7.55
C ILE A 108 -8.51 -12.24 -6.31
N LEU A 109 -8.40 -13.56 -6.37
CA LEU A 109 -7.99 -14.38 -5.21
C LEU A 109 -6.54 -14.11 -4.77
N SER A 110 -5.67 -13.72 -5.70
CA SER A 110 -4.28 -13.36 -5.43
C SER A 110 -4.08 -11.90 -5.03
N ILE A 111 -5.15 -11.09 -4.94
CA ILE A 111 -5.07 -9.64 -4.72
C ILE A 111 -4.13 -9.00 -5.76
N GLY A 112 -4.30 -9.39 -7.02
CA GLY A 112 -3.40 -9.11 -8.14
C GLY A 112 -3.79 -7.89 -8.98
N GLU A 113 -4.57 -6.94 -8.45
CA GLU A 113 -5.03 -5.79 -9.25
C GLU A 113 -3.88 -4.93 -9.78
N MET A 114 -2.77 -4.82 -9.05
CA MET A 114 -1.58 -4.10 -9.52
C MET A 114 -0.66 -4.92 -10.44
N LEU A 115 -0.92 -6.22 -10.62
CA LEU A 115 -0.16 -7.06 -11.53
C LEU A 115 -0.64 -6.82 -12.97
N PRO A 116 0.25 -6.54 -13.93
CA PRO A 116 -0.12 -6.28 -15.32
C PRO A 116 -0.41 -7.58 -16.05
N MET A 117 -1.57 -8.15 -15.75
CA MET A 117 -2.16 -9.24 -16.51
C MET A 117 -2.89 -8.63 -17.70
N ASN A 118 -2.19 -8.60 -18.84
CA ASN A 118 -2.42 -7.72 -19.99
C ASN A 118 -3.67 -8.03 -20.84
N ASN A 119 -4.75 -8.60 -20.28
CA ASN A 119 -5.90 -9.07 -21.08
C ASN A 119 -7.24 -9.15 -20.34
N LEU A 120 -7.37 -8.52 -19.17
CA LEU A 120 -8.57 -8.65 -18.37
C LEU A 120 -9.53 -7.50 -18.66
N ARG A 121 -10.56 -7.78 -19.45
CA ARG A 121 -11.62 -6.86 -19.91
C ARG A 121 -12.60 -6.48 -18.80
N PHE A 122 -12.15 -6.46 -17.54
CA PHE A 122 -12.96 -6.02 -16.43
C PHE A 122 -12.94 -4.49 -16.42
N ILE A 123 -14.02 -3.89 -16.92
CA ILE A 123 -14.25 -2.45 -16.72
C ILE A 123 -14.44 -2.28 -15.22
N TYR A 124 -13.48 -1.63 -14.56
CA TYR A 124 -13.54 -1.43 -13.12
C TYR A 124 -14.78 -0.60 -12.78
N PHE A 125 -15.69 -1.16 -11.97
CA PHE A 125 -16.52 -0.32 -11.13
C PHE A 125 -15.61 0.21 -10.02
N GLU A 126 -15.72 1.50 -9.76
CA GLU A 126 -14.83 2.32 -8.93
C GLU A 126 -14.36 1.69 -7.59
N PRO A 127 -15.17 0.93 -6.81
CA PRO A 127 -14.70 0.30 -5.57
C PRO A 127 -13.56 -0.71 -5.76
N LEU A 128 -13.59 -1.48 -6.85
CA LEU A 128 -12.51 -2.41 -7.21
C LEU A 128 -11.30 -1.64 -7.74
N GLY A 129 -11.53 -0.54 -8.46
CA GLY A 129 -10.47 0.40 -8.83
C GLY A 129 -9.68 0.83 -7.60
N ILE A 130 -10.32 1.47 -6.62
CA ILE A 130 -9.66 2.00 -5.41
C ILE A 130 -8.89 0.92 -4.63
N SER A 131 -9.32 -0.34 -4.73
CA SER A 131 -8.67 -1.47 -4.07
C SER A 131 -7.25 -1.78 -4.60
N TYR A 132 -6.78 -1.09 -5.66
CA TYR A 132 -5.38 -1.18 -6.12
C TYR A 132 -4.38 -0.99 -4.98
N THR A 133 -4.71 -0.12 -4.02
CA THR A 133 -3.90 0.18 -2.83
C THR A 133 -3.70 -1.05 -1.95
N ILE A 134 -4.72 -1.90 -1.81
CA ILE A 134 -4.67 -3.17 -1.04
C ILE A 134 -3.75 -4.17 -1.75
N SER A 135 -3.81 -4.23 -3.08
CA SER A 135 -2.91 -5.05 -3.89
C SER A 135 -1.46 -4.58 -3.74
N ALA A 136 -1.20 -3.28 -3.86
CA ALA A 136 0.13 -2.69 -3.65
C ALA A 136 0.65 -3.01 -2.24
N GLU A 137 -0.18 -2.77 -1.22
CA GLU A 137 0.12 -3.00 0.20
C GLU A 137 0.58 -4.44 0.45
N PHE A 138 -0.12 -5.40 -0.17
CA PHE A 138 0.19 -6.82 -0.06
C PHE A 138 1.51 -7.17 -0.75
N TRP A 139 1.62 -6.91 -2.05
CA TRP A 139 2.78 -7.33 -2.86
C TRP A 139 4.08 -6.62 -2.45
N VAL A 140 4.06 -5.31 -2.26
CA VAL A 140 5.23 -4.57 -1.78
C VAL A 140 5.57 -5.02 -0.36
N GLY A 141 4.58 -5.29 0.48
CA GLY A 141 4.81 -5.71 1.87
C GLY A 141 5.47 -7.08 1.98
N ILE A 142 5.02 -8.07 1.22
CA ILE A 142 5.61 -9.41 1.27
C ILE A 142 7.04 -9.45 0.72
N LEU A 143 7.43 -8.51 -0.15
CA LEU A 143 8.78 -8.41 -0.69
C LEU A 143 9.69 -7.56 0.21
N LEU A 144 9.22 -6.37 0.60
CA LEU A 144 10.03 -5.37 1.30
C LEU A 144 10.33 -5.76 2.75
N PHE A 145 9.36 -6.28 3.51
CA PHE A 145 9.57 -6.53 4.94
C PHE A 145 10.53 -7.71 5.25
N PRO A 146 10.49 -8.83 4.51
CA PRO A 146 11.52 -9.86 4.66
C PRO A 146 12.92 -9.34 4.30
N LEU A 147 13.03 -8.55 3.22
CA LEU A 147 14.29 -7.91 2.83
C LEU A 147 14.82 -6.99 3.94
N ILE A 148 13.97 -6.11 4.47
CA ILE A 148 14.29 -5.22 5.58
C ILE A 148 14.74 -6.02 6.83
N PHE A 149 14.04 -7.12 7.15
CA PHE A 149 14.42 -7.96 8.29
C PHE A 149 15.82 -8.55 8.12
N VAL A 150 16.13 -9.08 6.92
CA VAL A 150 17.46 -9.64 6.60
C VAL A 150 18.53 -8.55 6.68
N ILE A 151 18.30 -7.39 6.06
CA ILE A 151 19.24 -6.25 6.11
C ILE A 151 19.45 -5.82 7.57
N ARG A 152 18.39 -5.68 8.36
CA ARG A 152 18.53 -5.29 9.77
C ARG A 152 19.31 -6.32 10.59
N LYS A 153 19.13 -7.61 10.32
CA LYS A 153 19.80 -8.69 11.04
C LYS A 153 21.29 -8.82 10.70
N TYR A 154 21.66 -8.70 9.42
CA TYR A 154 23.03 -8.95 8.95
C TYR A 154 23.83 -7.70 8.59
N ALA A 155 23.16 -6.60 8.27
CA ALA A 155 23.77 -5.36 7.77
C ALA A 155 22.99 -4.12 8.25
N SER A 156 22.74 -4.02 9.55
CA SER A 156 21.92 -2.95 10.17
C SER A 156 22.36 -1.53 9.77
N GLN A 157 23.65 -1.33 9.53
CA GLN A 157 24.25 -0.08 9.07
C GLN A 157 23.75 0.37 7.68
N LEU A 158 23.37 -0.58 6.82
CA LEU A 158 22.87 -0.32 5.47
C LEU A 158 21.36 -0.07 5.42
N LEU A 159 20.63 -0.32 6.51
CA LEU A 159 19.16 -0.20 6.51
C LEU A 159 18.68 1.20 6.13
N LEU A 160 19.16 2.24 6.82
CA LEU A 160 18.78 3.62 6.54
C LEU A 160 19.22 4.08 5.14
N PRO A 161 20.48 3.88 4.69
CA PRO A 161 20.89 4.19 3.33
C PRO A 161 20.00 3.52 2.26
N VAL A 162 19.69 2.23 2.41
CA VAL A 162 18.85 1.50 1.45
C VAL A 162 17.43 2.09 1.39
N LEU A 163 16.82 2.41 2.53
CA LEU A 163 15.49 3.01 2.58
C LEU A 163 15.46 4.42 1.99
N ILE A 164 16.52 5.21 2.21
CA ILE A 164 16.67 6.54 1.59
C ILE A 164 16.81 6.40 0.08
N ILE A 165 17.63 5.46 -0.41
CA ILE A 165 17.79 5.19 -1.84
C ILE A 165 16.45 4.77 -2.47
N PHE A 166 15.70 3.87 -1.84
CA PHE A 166 14.38 3.46 -2.32
C PHE A 166 13.39 4.64 -2.37
N SER A 167 13.40 5.48 -1.34
CA SER A 167 12.53 6.66 -1.28
C SER A 167 12.90 7.69 -2.36
N LEU A 168 14.19 7.99 -2.53
CA LEU A 168 14.68 8.92 -3.55
C LEU A 168 14.42 8.40 -4.96
N PHE A 169 14.69 7.12 -5.21
CA PHE A 169 14.43 6.50 -6.51
C PHE A 169 12.94 6.60 -6.87
N ALA A 170 12.05 6.19 -5.96
CA ALA A 170 10.61 6.23 -6.18
C ALA A 170 10.12 7.67 -6.41
N PHE A 171 10.58 8.62 -5.59
CA PHE A 171 10.22 10.04 -5.72
C PHE A 171 10.70 10.64 -7.05
N LEU A 172 11.97 10.47 -7.41
CA LEU A 172 12.52 10.99 -8.66
C LEU A 172 11.85 10.38 -9.89
N LYS A 173 11.51 9.08 -9.83
CA LYS A 173 10.79 8.41 -10.92
C LYS A 173 9.42 9.03 -11.14
N ILE A 174 8.63 9.19 -10.08
CA ILE A 174 7.30 9.81 -10.15
C ILE A 174 7.40 11.25 -10.68
N VAL A 175 8.37 12.03 -10.19
CA VAL A 175 8.51 13.44 -10.57
C VAL A 175 8.95 13.64 -12.03
N ASN A 176 9.80 12.75 -12.55
CA ASN A 176 10.32 12.89 -13.92
C ASN A 176 9.35 12.39 -14.99
N ASP A 177 8.47 11.43 -14.67
CA ASP A 177 7.66 10.77 -15.68
C ASP A 177 6.33 11.47 -15.98
N THR A 178 5.80 12.29 -15.07
CA THR A 178 4.47 12.90 -15.22
C THR A 178 4.37 14.22 -14.48
N SER A 179 3.45 15.09 -14.89
CA SER A 179 3.03 16.26 -14.10
C SER A 179 1.84 15.98 -13.18
N ASP A 180 1.12 14.87 -13.41
CA ASP A 180 0.01 14.40 -12.57
C ASP A 180 0.50 13.32 -11.60
N PHE A 181 1.34 13.74 -10.66
CA PHE A 181 1.94 12.85 -9.66
C PHE A 181 0.89 12.14 -8.78
N LEU A 182 -0.26 12.78 -8.61
CA LEU A 182 -1.27 12.35 -7.66
C LEU A 182 -2.21 11.28 -8.21
N ASN A 183 -2.48 11.21 -9.52
CA ASN A 183 -3.49 10.29 -10.07
C ASN A 183 -2.91 9.15 -10.95
N ILE A 184 -1.58 9.01 -11.05
CA ILE A 184 -0.93 8.11 -12.02
C ILE A 184 -0.96 6.60 -11.64
N HIS A 185 -1.67 6.21 -10.59
CA HIS A 185 -1.51 4.91 -9.91
C HIS A 185 -1.65 3.67 -10.81
N TYR A 186 -2.54 3.71 -11.80
CA TYR A 186 -2.81 2.60 -12.71
C TYR A 186 -1.88 2.56 -13.93
N ALA A 187 -1.18 3.67 -14.21
CA ALA A 187 -0.28 3.70 -15.34
C ALA A 187 0.92 2.77 -15.09
N LEU A 188 1.42 2.18 -16.18
CA LEU A 188 2.60 1.34 -16.15
C LEU A 188 3.85 2.23 -16.14
N ALA A 189 4.65 2.12 -15.09
CA ALA A 189 5.99 2.72 -15.04
C ALA A 189 7.01 1.84 -15.76
N TYR A 190 6.80 0.52 -15.69
CA TYR A 190 7.54 -0.52 -16.42
C TYR A 190 6.55 -1.59 -16.90
N PRO A 191 6.93 -2.48 -17.85
CA PRO A 191 6.04 -3.51 -18.37
C PRO A 191 5.35 -4.37 -17.31
N PHE A 192 6.00 -4.53 -16.14
CA PHE A 192 5.51 -5.33 -15.03
C PHE A 192 5.19 -4.55 -13.74
N ILE A 193 5.35 -3.22 -13.73
CA ILE A 193 5.27 -2.40 -12.51
C ILE A 193 4.43 -1.15 -12.78
N THR A 194 3.39 -0.97 -11.99
CA THR A 194 2.52 0.22 -11.97
C THR A 194 3.07 1.30 -11.04
N TYR A 195 2.71 2.56 -11.25
CA TYR A 195 3.13 3.64 -10.33
C TYR A 195 2.55 3.49 -8.92
N GLY A 196 1.41 2.82 -8.74
CA GLY A 196 0.90 2.51 -7.40
C GLY A 196 1.85 1.62 -6.58
N VAL A 197 2.59 0.70 -7.24
CA VAL A 197 3.64 -0.10 -6.59
C VAL A 197 4.82 0.80 -6.19
N ILE A 198 5.24 1.72 -7.06
CA ILE A 198 6.33 2.67 -6.80
C ILE A 198 5.98 3.60 -5.63
N ARG A 199 4.74 4.11 -5.59
CA ARG A 199 4.23 4.92 -4.48
C ARG A 199 4.19 4.13 -3.18
N CYS A 200 3.67 2.90 -3.20
CA CYS A 200 3.66 2.07 -2.01
C CYS A 200 5.09 1.76 -1.50
N LEU A 201 6.07 1.61 -2.39
CA LEU A 201 7.48 1.45 -2.00
C LEU A 201 8.02 2.71 -1.31
N LEU A 202 7.72 3.90 -1.83
CA LEU A 202 8.05 5.17 -1.20
C LEU A 202 7.45 5.27 0.20
N ASP A 203 6.13 5.08 0.31
CA ASP A 203 5.40 5.25 1.56
C ASP A 203 5.84 4.26 2.64
N TYR A 204 6.02 2.99 2.27
CA TYR A 204 6.54 2.00 3.21
C TYR A 204 7.96 2.32 3.66
N SER A 205 8.83 2.76 2.75
CA SER A 205 10.20 3.13 3.10
C SER A 205 10.21 4.29 4.09
N LEU A 206 9.40 5.33 3.87
CA LEU A 206 9.21 6.44 4.81
C LEU A 206 8.67 5.97 6.16
N GLY A 207 7.69 5.05 6.16
CA GLY A 207 7.14 4.47 7.38
C GLY A 207 8.17 3.68 8.20
N VAL A 208 9.05 2.92 7.53
CA VAL A 208 10.14 2.17 8.18
C VAL A 208 11.21 3.13 8.73
N ILE A 209 11.55 4.19 7.98
CA ILE A 209 12.46 5.24 8.45
C ILE A 209 11.90 5.90 9.71
N ALA A 210 10.62 6.29 9.68
CA ALA A 210 9.94 6.90 10.83
C ALA A 210 9.96 5.99 12.06
N TYR A 211 9.74 4.68 11.88
CA TYR A 211 9.84 3.71 12.99
C TYR A 211 11.28 3.59 13.52
N THR A 212 12.27 3.56 12.63
CA THR A 212 13.68 3.46 13.03
C THR A 212 14.11 4.67 13.86
N ILE A 213 13.70 5.88 13.47
CA ILE A 213 13.95 7.11 14.24
C ILE A 213 13.21 7.09 15.58
N PHE A 214 11.95 6.65 15.59
CA PHE A 214 11.16 6.52 16.81
C PHE A 214 11.81 5.55 17.81
N GLU A 215 12.21 4.37 17.34
CA GLU A 215 12.87 3.35 18.14
C GLU A 215 14.13 3.90 18.80
N GLN A 216 15.02 4.56 18.03
CA GLN A 216 16.23 5.21 18.55
C GLN A 216 15.95 6.23 19.66
N ARG A 217 14.92 7.05 19.50
CA ARG A 217 14.53 8.04 20.52
C ARG A 217 14.01 7.38 21.80
N THR A 218 13.28 6.28 21.66
CA THR A 218 12.69 5.57 22.82
C THR A 218 13.68 4.69 23.57
N THR A 219 14.65 4.08 22.87
CA THR A 219 15.64 3.18 23.49
C THR A 219 16.94 3.88 23.88
N GLY A 220 17.17 5.11 23.42
CA GLY A 220 18.39 5.87 23.67
C GLY A 220 19.65 5.28 23.01
N GLN A 221 19.50 4.23 22.21
CA GLN A 221 20.61 3.57 21.51
C GLN A 221 20.79 4.16 20.10
N PRO A 222 22.00 4.61 19.73
CA PRO A 222 22.27 5.05 18.36
C PRO A 222 22.12 3.87 17.39
N CYS A 223 21.79 4.17 16.13
CA CYS A 223 21.59 3.22 15.02
C CYS A 223 22.68 2.13 14.87
N PHE A 224 23.84 2.36 15.47
CA PHE A 224 25.04 1.56 15.38
C PHE A 224 25.33 0.64 16.60
N LYS A 225 24.47 0.62 17.63
CA LYS A 225 24.75 -0.11 18.89
C LYS A 225 23.77 -1.24 19.27
N LEU A 226 23.17 -1.93 18.31
CA LEU A 226 22.47 -3.20 18.56
C LEU A 226 23.41 -4.43 18.45
N LEU A 227 24.70 -4.28 18.77
CA LEU A 227 25.72 -5.32 18.56
C LEU A 227 26.56 -5.69 19.80
N TYR A 228 26.06 -5.44 21.01
CA TYR A 228 26.60 -6.09 22.21
C TYR A 228 25.47 -6.50 23.14
#